data_AF-A0A6J0D0G5-F1
#
_entry.id   AF-A0A6J0D0G5-F1
#
_cell.length_a   1.000
_cell.length_b   1.000
_cell.length_c   1.000
_cell.angle_alpha   90.00
_cell.angle_beta   90.00
_cell.angle_gamma   90.00
#
_symmetry.space_group_name_H-M   'P 1'
#
loop_
_entity.id
_entity.type
_entity.pdbx_description
1 polymer ?
#
loop_
_entity_poly.entity_id
_entity_poly.type
_entity_poly.pdbx_seq_one_letter_code
_entity_poly.pdbx_strand_id
1 'polypeptide(L)'
;MLGFSEPVGFHRDFKSKNVLLKSDLTAVLADFGLAVRFEPGKPPGDTHGQVGTRRYMAPEVLEGAINFQRDAFLRIDMYAMGLVLWELVSRCKAADGEWVRSLGVRGREPGAAD
;
A
#
# COMPACT_ATOMS: atom_id res chain seq x y z
N MET A 1 -12.78 23.98 18.36
CA MET A 1 -11.96 22.87 17.85
C MET A 1 -12.73 22.26 16.69
N LEU A 2 -12.38 22.61 15.45
CA LEU A 2 -13.10 22.14 14.26
C LEU A 2 -12.78 20.66 14.09
N GLY A 3 -13.76 19.79 14.33
CA GLY A 3 -13.66 18.38 14.04
C GLY A 3 -13.61 18.20 12.53
N PHE A 4 -12.45 17.79 12.00
CA PHE A 4 -12.38 17.27 10.64
C PHE A 4 -13.10 15.92 10.60
N SER A 5 -14.43 15.95 10.51
CA SER A 5 -15.24 14.78 10.16
C SER A 5 -15.23 14.60 8.64
N GLU A 6 -14.05 14.64 8.02
CA GLU A 6 -13.92 14.32 6.61
C GLU A 6 -14.24 12.83 6.42
N PRO A 7 -15.10 12.48 5.45
CA PRO A 7 -15.44 11.09 5.18
C PRO A 7 -14.17 10.31 4.84
N VAL A 8 -14.00 9.15 5.47
CA VAL A 8 -12.83 8.31 5.26
C VAL A 8 -13.14 7.37 4.11
N GLY A 9 -12.42 7.52 3.00
CA GLY A 9 -12.51 6.65 1.84
C GLY A 9 -11.54 5.48 1.96
N PHE A 10 -12.00 4.28 1.62
CA PHE A 10 -11.16 3.10 1.44
C PHE A 10 -11.17 2.72 -0.03
N HIS A 11 -10.01 2.42 -0.61
CA HIS A 11 -9.85 2.14 -2.03
C HIS A 11 -10.23 0.70 -2.37
N ARG A 12 -9.85 -0.27 -1.54
CA ARG A 12 -10.19 -1.71 -1.66
C ARG A 12 -9.63 -2.43 -2.88
N ASP A 13 -8.80 -1.76 -3.67
CA ASP A 13 -8.06 -2.33 -4.81
C ASP A 13 -6.75 -1.56 -5.03
N PHE A 14 -6.07 -1.24 -3.93
CA PHE A 14 -4.78 -0.56 -3.97
C PHE A 14 -3.74 -1.51 -4.58
N LYS A 15 -3.09 -1.09 -5.67
CA LYS A 15 -2.08 -1.86 -6.40
C LYS A 15 -1.27 -0.95 -7.31
N SER A 16 -0.09 -1.40 -7.74
CA SER A 16 0.81 -0.60 -8.58
C SER A 16 0.16 -0.12 -9.88
N LYS A 17 -0.73 -0.92 -10.49
CA LYS A 17 -1.48 -0.54 -11.69
C LYS A 17 -2.42 0.66 -11.47
N ASN A 18 -2.85 0.88 -10.23
CA ASN A 18 -3.75 1.96 -9.83
C ASN A 18 -2.97 3.16 -9.24
N VAL A 19 -1.65 3.11 -9.21
CA VAL A 19 -0.77 4.25 -8.86
C VAL A 19 -0.18 4.81 -10.16
N LEU A 20 -0.73 5.93 -10.61
CA LEU A 20 -0.26 6.64 -11.80
C LEU A 20 0.86 7.59 -11.42
N LEU A 21 1.80 7.81 -12.34
CA LEU A 21 2.89 8.77 -12.18
C LEU A 21 2.68 9.94 -13.13
N LYS A 22 2.76 11.16 -12.59
CA LYS A 22 2.91 12.38 -13.39
C LYS A 22 4.32 12.47 -13.98
N SER A 23 4.55 13.44 -14.87
CA SER A 23 5.87 13.67 -15.49
C SER A 23 6.97 14.02 -14.50
N ASP A 24 6.61 14.59 -13.34
CA ASP A 24 7.52 14.91 -12.22
C ASP A 24 7.68 13.74 -11.23
N LEU A 25 7.16 12.56 -11.55
CA LEU A 25 7.10 11.37 -10.70
C LEU A 25 6.21 11.52 -9.45
N THR A 26 5.39 12.56 -9.36
CA THR A 26 4.35 12.62 -8.33
C THR A 26 3.36 11.48 -8.54
N ALA A 27 3.21 10.63 -7.53
CA ALA A 27 2.26 9.52 -7.54
C ALA A 27 0.82 10.00 -7.29
N VAL A 28 -0.12 9.47 -8.06
CA VAL A 28 -1.56 9.76 -7.95
C VAL A 28 -2.33 8.45 -7.95
N LEU A 29 -3.23 8.29 -6.98
CA LEU A 29 -4.10 7.12 -6.90
C LEU A 29 -5.26 7.25 -7.90
N ALA A 30 -5.56 6.17 -8.61
CA ALA A 30 -6.59 6.09 -9.65
C ALA A 30 -7.47 4.84 -9.48
N ASP A 31 -8.57 4.78 -10.23
CA ASP A 31 -9.54 3.67 -10.23
C ASP A 31 -10.27 3.42 -8.90
N PHE A 32 -11.21 4.32 -8.59
CA PHE A 32 -12.05 4.26 -7.40
C PHE A 32 -13.31 3.39 -7.59
N GLY A 33 -13.34 2.47 -8.56
CA GLY A 33 -14.55 1.69 -8.89
C GLY A 33 -15.04 0.77 -7.76
N LEU A 34 -14.14 0.39 -6.84
CA LEU A 34 -14.44 -0.39 -5.63
C LEU A 34 -14.37 0.43 -4.35
N ALA A 35 -14.13 1.73 -4.46
CA ALA A 35 -13.93 2.57 -3.28
C ALA A 35 -15.24 2.74 -2.50
N VAL A 36 -15.15 2.76 -1.17
CA VAL A 36 -16.29 2.99 -0.30
C VAL A 36 -15.96 4.08 0.70
N ARG A 37 -16.98 4.82 1.14
CA ARG A 37 -16.85 5.88 2.14
C ARG A 37 -17.46 5.42 3.45
N PHE A 38 -16.74 5.65 4.54
CA PHE A 38 -17.28 5.50 5.87
C PHE A 38 -17.85 6.83 6.34
N GLU A 39 -19.14 6.83 6.67
CA GLU A 39 -19.83 7.96 7.29
C GLU A 39 -20.20 7.59 8.74
N PRO A 40 -19.83 8.42 9.72
CA PRO A 40 -20.20 8.17 11.11
C PRO A 40 -21.72 7.99 11.27
N GLY A 41 -22.13 6.93 11.97
CA GLY A 41 -23.55 6.64 12.20
C GLY A 41 -24.28 5.97 11.05
N LYS A 42 -23.60 5.69 9.92
CA LYS A 42 -24.15 4.86 8.84
C LYS A 42 -23.47 3.50 8.80
N PRO A 43 -24.22 2.41 8.56
CA PRO A 43 -23.58 1.12 8.29
C PRO A 43 -22.74 1.27 7.02
N PRO A 44 -21.53 0.64 6.96
CA PRO A 44 -20.93 0.35 5.68
C PRO A 44 -21.97 -0.50 4.95
N GLY A 45 -22.50 -0.04 3.81
CA GLY A 45 -23.60 -0.72 3.10
C GLY A 45 -23.25 -2.15 2.68
N ASP A 46 -24.02 -2.75 1.77
CA ASP A 46 -23.77 -4.10 1.25
C ASP A 46 -22.39 -4.19 0.60
N THR A 47 -21.39 -4.55 1.41
CA THR A 47 -20.00 -4.59 1.04
C THR A 47 -19.57 -6.04 1.16
N HIS A 48 -19.45 -6.73 0.03
CA HIS A 48 -18.79 -8.03 0.00
C HIS A 48 -17.32 -7.85 0.37
N GLY A 49 -16.82 -8.59 1.37
CA GLY A 49 -15.46 -8.41 1.87
C GLY A 49 -14.36 -8.74 0.86
N GLN A 50 -14.59 -9.75 0.02
CA GLN A 50 -13.63 -10.28 -0.94
C GLN A 50 -13.74 -9.62 -2.32
N VAL A 51 -13.32 -8.37 -2.43
CA VAL A 51 -13.21 -7.63 -3.70
C VAL A 51 -11.80 -7.10 -3.90
N GLY A 52 -11.46 -6.77 -5.15
CA GLY A 52 -10.14 -6.29 -5.53
C GLY A 52 -9.23 -7.38 -6.08
N THR A 53 -7.96 -7.05 -6.24
CA THR A 53 -6.97 -7.93 -6.89
C THR A 53 -6.35 -8.91 -5.89
N ARG A 54 -6.61 -10.22 -6.07
CA ARG A 54 -6.25 -11.29 -5.13
C ARG A 54 -4.80 -11.27 -4.59
N ARG A 55 -3.82 -10.93 -5.44
CA ARG A 55 -2.40 -10.86 -5.05
C ARG A 55 -2.11 -9.77 -3.99
N TYR A 56 -2.94 -8.73 -3.92
CA TYR A 56 -2.79 -7.60 -3.01
C TYR A 56 -3.69 -7.71 -1.77
N MET A 57 -4.51 -8.76 -1.67
CA MET A 57 -5.45 -8.92 -0.56
C MET A 57 -4.73 -9.25 0.74
N ALA A 58 -5.12 -8.56 1.81
CA ALA A 58 -4.74 -8.90 3.18
C ALA A 58 -5.21 -10.32 3.55
N PRO A 59 -4.51 -11.03 4.45
CA PRO A 59 -4.85 -12.41 4.81
C PRO A 59 -6.29 -12.54 5.32
N GLU A 60 -6.77 -11.61 6.14
CA GLU A 60 -8.14 -11.59 6.65
C GLU A 60 -9.20 -11.45 5.54
N VAL A 61 -8.83 -10.83 4.41
CA VAL A 61 -9.68 -10.75 3.22
C VAL A 61 -9.71 -12.11 2.53
N LEU A 62 -8.56 -12.74 2.32
CA LEU A 62 -8.46 -14.06 1.69
C LEU A 62 -9.19 -15.15 2.48
N GLU A 63 -9.18 -15.05 3.81
CA GLU A 63 -9.89 -15.95 4.73
C GLU A 63 -11.40 -15.65 4.82
N GLY A 64 -11.85 -14.51 4.30
CA GLY A 64 -13.24 -14.06 4.41
C GLY A 64 -13.64 -13.61 5.82
N ALA A 65 -12.66 -13.42 6.71
CA ALA A 65 -12.83 -13.09 8.11
C ALA A 65 -12.76 -11.57 8.37
N ILE A 66 -13.35 -10.77 7.49
CA ILE A 66 -13.28 -9.31 7.57
C ILE A 66 -14.30 -8.77 8.58
N ASN A 67 -13.82 -7.96 9.52
CA ASN A 67 -14.68 -7.14 10.35
C ASN A 67 -15.11 -5.89 9.56
N PHE A 68 -16.40 -5.64 9.38
CA PHE A 68 -16.94 -4.49 8.64
C PHE A 68 -16.88 -3.19 9.48
N GLN A 69 -15.69 -2.84 9.94
CA GLN A 69 -15.40 -1.63 10.69
C GLN A 69 -14.41 -0.75 9.93
N ARG A 70 -14.50 0.57 10.14
CA ARG A 70 -13.64 1.58 9.53
C ARG A 70 -12.15 1.18 9.54
N ASP A 71 -11.64 0.81 10.71
CA ASP A 71 -10.21 0.53 10.87
C ASP A 71 -9.77 -0.76 10.17
N ALA A 72 -10.68 -1.71 9.94
CA ALA A 72 -10.36 -2.92 9.19
C ALA A 72 -10.11 -2.60 7.71
N PHE A 73 -10.96 -1.79 7.09
CA PHE A 73 -10.75 -1.36 5.71
C PHE A 73 -9.48 -0.53 5.53
N LEU A 74 -9.12 0.32 6.51
CA LEU A 74 -7.83 1.02 6.50
C LEU A 74 -6.66 0.04 6.52
N ARG A 75 -6.70 -0.97 7.38
CA ARG A 75 -5.62 -1.98 7.46
C ARG A 75 -5.50 -2.79 6.17
N ILE A 76 -6.61 -3.08 5.50
CA ILE A 76 -6.61 -3.76 4.20
C ILE A 76 -5.89 -2.92 3.13
N ASP A 77 -6.20 -1.63 3.02
CA ASP A 77 -5.51 -0.74 2.08
C ASP A 77 -4.02 -0.58 2.44
N MET A 78 -3.68 -0.53 3.73
CA MET A 78 -2.29 -0.44 4.20
C MET A 78 -1.47 -1.71 3.90
N TYR A 79 -2.08 -2.89 4.01
CA TYR A 79 -1.43 -4.14 3.61
C TYR A 79 -1.07 -4.12 2.12
N ALA A 80 -2.04 -3.75 1.28
CA ALA A 80 -1.84 -3.65 -0.15
C ALA A 80 -0.80 -2.59 -0.53
N MET A 81 -0.80 -1.44 0.15
CA MET A 81 0.25 -0.41 0.02
C MET A 81 1.63 -0.96 0.37
N GLY A 82 1.75 -1.79 1.41
CA GLY A 82 3.02 -2.44 1.77
C GLY A 82 3.60 -3.28 0.62
N LEU A 83 2.76 -3.98 -0.14
CA LEU A 83 3.18 -4.74 -1.31
C LEU A 83 3.65 -3.83 -2.45
N VAL A 84 2.99 -2.70 -2.67
CA VAL A 84 3.42 -1.70 -3.66
C VAL A 84 4.76 -1.07 -3.26
N LEU A 85 4.97 -0.78 -1.97
CA LEU A 85 6.26 -0.30 -1.46
C LEU A 85 7.36 -1.35 -1.68
N TRP A 86 7.06 -2.64 -1.44
CA TRP A 86 7.99 -3.72 -1.74
C TRP A 86 8.33 -3.80 -3.25
N GLU A 87 7.36 -3.59 -4.13
CA GLU A 87 7.60 -3.51 -5.58
C GLU A 87 8.51 -2.34 -5.98
N LEU A 88 8.42 -1.20 -5.29
CA LEU A 88 9.32 -0.07 -5.48
C LEU A 88 10.73 -0.40 -5.00
N VAL A 89 10.87 -0.93 -3.78
CA VAL A 89 12.17 -1.28 -3.20
C VAL A 89 12.90 -2.34 -4.03
N SER A 90 12.19 -3.35 -4.53
CA SER A 90 12.77 -4.41 -5.38
C SER A 90 13.27 -3.93 -6.74
N ARG A 91 12.98 -2.69 -7.13
CA ARG A 91 13.48 -2.03 -8.36
C ARG A 91 14.35 -0.82 -8.06
N CYS A 92 14.62 -0.57 -6.79
CA CYS A 92 15.43 0.56 -6.36
C CYS A 92 16.91 0.18 -6.42
N LYS A 93 17.66 0.80 -7.34
CA LYS A 93 19.13 0.63 -7.45
C LYS A 93 19.88 0.97 -6.16
N ALA A 94 19.24 1.72 -5.25
CA ALA A 94 19.81 1.96 -3.94
C ALA A 94 19.98 0.70 -3.11
N ALA A 95 19.07 -0.25 -3.25
CA ALA A 95 19.13 -1.54 -2.59
C ALA A 95 20.27 -2.42 -3.13
N ASP A 96 20.75 -2.17 -4.35
CA ASP A 96 21.81 -2.95 -5.02
C ASP A 96 23.23 -2.54 -4.58
N GLY A 97 23.36 -1.60 -3.63
CA GLY A 97 24.65 -1.10 -3.16
C GLY A 97 25.38 -0.22 -4.17
N GLU A 98 24.73 0.23 -5.25
CA GLU A 98 25.36 1.12 -6.24
C GLU A 98 25.80 2.45 -5.63
N TRP A 99 25.13 2.95 -4.59
CA TRP A 99 25.59 4.17 -3.89
C TRP A 99 26.97 3.99 -3.26
N VAL A 100 27.27 2.80 -2.72
CA VAL A 100 28.61 2.47 -2.19
C VAL A 100 29.65 2.49 -3.32
N ARG A 101 29.29 1.95 -4.49
CA ARG A 101 30.14 1.99 -5.68
C ARG A 101 30.35 3.40 -6.20
N SER A 102 29.32 4.24 -6.16
CA SER A 102 29.35 5.63 -6.65
C SER A 102 30.20 6.57 -5.77
N LEU A 103 30.34 6.25 -4.48
CA LEU A 103 31.10 7.06 -3.52
C LEU A 103 32.58 6.68 -3.42
N GLY A 104 33.07 5.70 -4.19
CA GLY A 104 34.48 5.28 -4.18
C GLY A 104 34.97 4.73 -2.83
N VAL A 105 34.07 4.44 -1.89
CA VAL A 105 34.40 3.85 -0.61
C VAL A 105 34.76 2.39 -0.86
N ARG A 106 36.04 2.04 -0.76
CA ARG A 106 36.50 0.63 -0.83
C ARG A 106 35.75 -0.16 0.24
N GLY A 107 34.82 -1.01 -0.19
CA GLY A 107 34.14 -1.95 0.68
C GLY A 107 35.17 -2.84 1.37
N ARG A 108 35.03 -3.02 2.68
CA ARG A 108 35.76 -4.06 3.40
C ARG A 108 35.31 -5.41 2.85
N GLU A 109 36.24 -6.16 2.26
CA GLU A 109 36.01 -7.55 1.83
C GLU A 109 35.45 -8.37 3.01
N PRO A 110 34.32 -9.09 2.84
CA PRO A 110 33.82 -9.99 3.86
C PRO A 110 34.67 -11.27 3.85
N GLY A 111 35.75 -11.31 4.63
CA GLY A 111 36.60 -12.51 4.68
C GLY A 111 37.87 -12.45 5.53
N ALA A 112 38.01 -11.52 6.48
CA ALA A 112 39.14 -11.51 7.43
C ALA A 112 38.61 -11.76 8.85
N ALA A 113 38.41 -13.03 9.16
CA ALA A 113 38.32 -13.53 10.53
C ALA A 113 39.03 -14.89 10.54
N ASP A 114 40.29 -14.86 10.97
CA ASP A 114 41.08 -15.95 11.54
C ASP A 114 40.63 -16.25 12.99
#